data_AF-A0A8S0SQG1-F1
#
_entry.id   AF-A0A8S0SQG1-F1
#
_cell.length_a   1.000
_cell.length_b   1.000
_cell.length_c   1.000
_cell.angle_alpha   90.00
_cell.angle_beta   90.00
_cell.angle_gamma   90.00
#
_symmetry.space_group_name_H-M   'P 1'
#
loop_
_entity.id
_entity.type
_entity.pdbx_description
1 polymer ?
#
loop_
_entity_poly.entity_id
_entity_poly.type
_entity_poly.pdbx_seq_one_letter_code
_entity_poly.pdbx_strand_id
1 'polypeptide(L)'
;MFWISMSFGIFWCMSSQAVEKRKGELTSMCDERVRMLRDQFNARKNHIQAMSVLIATFHHGKNPSAIDQRTFVSYTGRTAFERPLTGGVAYAARVLHSEGEQFEIQQGWTIKRMDSIE
;
A
#
# COMPACT_ATOMS: atom_id res chain seq x y z
N MET A 1 26.97 53.33 -21.34
CA MET A 1 26.97 52.08 -22.15
C MET A 1 27.64 50.93 -21.39
N PHE A 2 28.93 50.98 -21.07
CA PHE A 2 29.64 49.89 -20.37
C PHE A 2 29.01 49.48 -19.02
N TRP A 3 28.72 50.45 -18.15
CA TRP A 3 28.07 50.19 -16.84
C TRP A 3 26.68 49.55 -16.96
N ILE A 4 25.90 49.94 -17.98
CA ILE A 4 24.57 49.36 -18.23
C ILE A 4 24.71 47.90 -18.67
N SER A 5 25.68 47.61 -19.54
CA SER A 5 25.98 46.24 -19.97
C SER A 5 26.47 45.36 -18.80
N MET A 6 27.28 45.92 -17.90
CA MET A 6 27.77 45.23 -16.71
C MET A 6 26.61 44.91 -15.75
N SER A 7 25.74 45.87 -15.46
CA SER A 7 24.56 45.68 -14.62
C SER A 7 23.59 44.65 -15.22
N PHE A 8 23.39 44.68 -16.54
CA PHE A 8 22.56 43.69 -17.23
C PHE A 8 23.13 42.28 -17.13
N GLY A 9 24.45 42.12 -17.26
CA GLY A 9 25.12 40.82 -17.09
C GLY A 9 24.99 40.27 -15.66
N ILE A 10 25.15 41.13 -14.65
CA ILE A 10 24.96 40.74 -13.24
C ILE A 10 23.51 40.33 -12.98
N PHE A 11 22.54 41.12 -13.46
CA PHE A 11 21.12 40.82 -13.33
C PHE A 11 20.77 39.48 -14.00
N TRP A 12 21.29 39.22 -15.20
CA TRP A 12 21.08 37.95 -15.90
C TRP A 12 21.66 36.77 -15.13
N CYS A 13 22.88 36.93 -14.60
CA CYS A 13 23.54 35.90 -13.80
C CYS A 13 22.74 35.59 -12.52
N MET A 14 22.29 36.63 -11.80
CA MET A 14 21.46 36.44 -10.60
C MET A 14 20.10 35.83 -10.92
N SER A 15 19.46 36.24 -12.01
CA SER A 15 18.17 35.70 -12.47
C SER A 15 18.28 34.22 -12.85
N SER A 16 19.34 33.85 -13.59
CA SER A 16 19.62 32.46 -13.96
C SER A 16 19.81 31.59 -12.71
N GLN A 17 20.62 32.04 -11.75
CA GLN A 17 20.84 31.34 -10.49
C GLN A 17 19.53 31.18 -9.68
N ALA A 18 18.66 32.20 -9.67
CA ALA A 18 17.38 32.13 -8.97
C ALA A 18 16.41 31.12 -9.62
N VAL A 19 16.39 31.01 -10.95
CA VAL A 19 15.60 30.01 -11.68
C VAL A 19 16.14 28.60 -11.42
N GLU A 20 17.46 28.43 -11.42
CA GLU A 20 18.10 27.13 -11.18
C GLU A 20 17.87 26.62 -9.75
N LYS A 21 17.96 27.51 -8.74
CA LYS A 21 17.60 27.17 -7.35
C LYS A 21 16.16 26.69 -7.23
N ARG A 22 15.19 27.40 -7.84
CA ARG A 22 13.78 26.98 -7.82
C ARG A 22 13.54 25.65 -8.52
N LYS A 23 14.25 25.36 -9.61
CA LYS A 23 14.20 24.03 -10.27
C LYS A 23 14.76 22.95 -9.35
N GLY A 24 15.91 23.20 -8.72
CA GLY A 24 16.52 22.28 -7.75
C GLY A 24 15.60 21.96 -6.57
N GLU A 25 14.97 22.98 -5.98
CA GLU A 25 13.98 22.82 -4.90
C GLU A 25 12.73 22.04 -5.34
N LEU A 26 12.25 22.26 -6.56
CA LEU A 26 11.09 21.54 -7.08
C LEU A 26 11.42 20.06 -7.32
N THR A 27 12.60 19.77 -7.87
CA THR A 27 13.10 18.40 -8.05
C THR A 27 13.29 17.70 -6.70
N SER A 28 13.86 18.39 -5.70
CA SER A 28 14.06 17.80 -4.37
C SER A 28 12.75 17.49 -3.65
N MET A 29 11.74 18.38 -3.73
CA MET A 29 10.41 18.11 -3.20
C MET A 29 9.73 16.92 -3.89
N CYS A 30 9.90 16.79 -5.21
CA CYS A 30 9.35 15.67 -5.96
C CYS A 30 9.98 14.35 -5.51
N ASP A 31 11.31 14.30 -5.41
CA ASP A 31 12.04 13.14 -4.92
C ASP A 31 11.63 12.77 -3.49
N GLU A 32 11.45 13.76 -2.62
CA GLU A 32 11.01 13.55 -1.24
C GLU A 32 9.58 12.97 -1.17
N ARG A 33 8.67 13.44 -2.03
CA ARG A 33 7.32 12.84 -2.17
C ARG A 33 7.38 11.40 -2.68
N VAL A 34 8.26 11.09 -3.64
CA VAL A 34 8.46 9.71 -4.13
C VAL A 34 9.02 8.82 -3.02
N ARG A 35 9.99 9.31 -2.24
CA ARG A 35 10.54 8.56 -1.09
C ARG A 35 9.47 8.29 -0.04
N MET A 36 8.73 9.31 0.38
CA MET A 36 7.66 9.17 1.37
C MET A 36 6.58 8.16 0.91
N LEU A 37 6.17 8.23 -0.36
CA LEU A 37 5.21 7.29 -0.93
C LEU A 37 5.76 5.85 -0.93
N ARG A 38 7.03 5.69 -1.31
CA ARG A 38 7.72 4.40 -1.33
C ARG A 38 7.84 3.81 0.08
N ASP A 39 8.18 4.62 1.08
CA ASP A 39 8.31 4.17 2.46
C ASP A 39 6.97 3.72 3.03
N GLN A 40 5.89 4.46 2.76
CA GLN A 40 4.55 4.04 3.14
C GLN A 40 4.11 2.75 2.44
N PHE A 41 4.50 2.55 1.17
CA PHE A 41 4.20 1.32 0.43
C PHE A 41 4.99 0.13 1.00
N ASN A 42 6.28 0.33 1.30
CA ASN A 42 7.13 -0.70 1.88
C ASN A 42 6.65 -1.14 3.27
N ALA A 43 6.26 -0.20 4.13
CA ALA A 43 5.67 -0.52 5.44
C ALA A 43 4.43 -1.41 5.30
N ARG A 44 3.53 -1.07 4.35
CA ARG A 44 2.33 -1.86 4.07
C ARG A 44 2.64 -3.25 3.53
N LYS A 45 3.56 -3.36 2.57
CA LYS A 45 3.98 -4.63 1.99
C LYS A 45 4.50 -5.57 3.07
N ASN A 46 5.34 -5.06 3.97
CA ASN A 46 5.90 -5.84 5.06
C ASN A 46 4.80 -6.33 6.02
N HIS A 47 3.81 -5.50 6.32
CA HIS A 47 2.68 -5.91 7.15
C HIS A 47 1.81 -6.98 6.47
N ILE A 48 1.49 -6.81 5.18
CA ILE A 48 0.74 -7.82 4.41
C ILE A 48 1.51 -9.15 4.36
N GLN A 49 2.82 -9.10 4.20
CA GLN A 49 3.68 -10.28 4.25
C GLN A 49 3.62 -10.96 5.63
N ALA A 50 3.66 -10.19 6.72
CA ALA A 50 3.49 -10.72 8.07
C ALA A 50 2.10 -11.36 8.26
N MET A 51 1.04 -10.76 7.72
CA MET A 51 -0.31 -11.34 7.75
C MET A 51 -0.42 -12.64 6.96
N SER A 52 0.24 -12.74 5.81
CA SER A 52 0.31 -13.98 5.03
C SER A 52 0.96 -15.11 5.83
N VAL A 53 2.07 -14.81 6.52
CA VAL A 53 2.73 -15.77 7.43
C VAL A 53 1.81 -16.14 8.59
N LEU A 54 1.14 -15.18 9.21
CA LEU A 54 0.19 -15.42 10.30
C LEU A 54 -0.95 -16.37 9.88
N ILE A 55 -1.53 -16.17 8.69
CA ILE A 55 -2.56 -17.08 8.16
C ILE A 55 -1.95 -18.47 7.89
N ALA A 56 -0.80 -18.55 7.24
CA ALA A 56 -0.14 -19.83 6.98
C ALA A 56 0.14 -20.61 8.28
N THR A 57 0.62 -19.95 9.32
CA THR A 57 0.98 -20.61 10.59
C THR A 57 -0.24 -20.99 11.43
N PHE A 58 -1.21 -20.08 11.58
CA PHE A 58 -2.29 -20.28 12.55
C PHE A 58 -3.57 -20.84 11.97
N HIS A 59 -3.82 -20.65 10.66
CA HIS A 59 -4.97 -21.24 9.97
C HIS A 59 -4.64 -22.59 9.34
N HIS A 60 -3.48 -22.71 8.67
CA HIS A 60 -3.08 -23.96 7.99
C HIS A 60 -2.11 -24.82 8.81
N GLY A 61 -1.21 -24.19 9.58
CA GLY A 61 -0.17 -24.90 10.34
C GLY A 61 -0.62 -25.48 11.69
N LYS A 62 -1.80 -25.10 12.20
CA LYS A 62 -2.38 -25.65 13.44
C LYS A 62 -3.68 -26.39 13.17
N ASN A 63 -3.84 -27.53 13.82
CA ASN A 63 -5.07 -28.31 13.77
C ASN A 63 -5.56 -28.61 15.21
N PRO A 64 -6.70 -28.03 15.67
CA PRO A 64 -7.62 -27.16 14.92
C PRO A 64 -7.07 -25.75 14.67
N SER A 65 -7.63 -25.07 13.66
CA SER A 65 -7.27 -23.68 13.31
C SER A 65 -7.41 -22.77 14.53
N ALA A 66 -6.40 -21.93 14.77
CA ALA A 66 -6.39 -20.96 15.86
C ALA A 66 -6.89 -19.57 15.42
N ILE A 67 -7.19 -19.39 14.14
CA ILE A 67 -7.76 -18.15 13.59
C ILE A 67 -9.15 -18.45 13.07
N ASP A 68 -10.12 -17.80 13.69
CA ASP A 68 -11.49 -17.67 13.21
C ASP A 68 -11.74 -16.24 12.68
N GLN A 69 -12.83 -16.03 11.93
CA GLN A 69 -13.20 -14.74 11.34
C GLN A 69 -13.21 -13.62 12.38
N ARG A 70 -13.77 -13.87 13.59
CA ARG A 70 -13.80 -12.87 14.66
C ARG A 70 -12.40 -12.47 15.14
N THR A 71 -11.50 -13.45 15.24
CA THR A 71 -10.10 -13.23 15.62
C THR A 71 -9.37 -12.43 14.54
N PHE A 72 -9.59 -12.77 13.27
CA PHE A 72 -9.00 -12.06 12.14
C PHE A 72 -9.48 -10.60 12.06
N VAL A 73 -10.78 -10.34 12.21
CA VAL A 73 -11.34 -8.98 12.22
C VAL A 73 -10.80 -8.16 13.39
N SER A 74 -10.72 -8.74 14.59
CA SER A 74 -10.17 -8.06 15.77
C SER A 74 -8.68 -7.72 15.58
N TYR A 75 -7.88 -8.67 15.11
CA TYR A 75 -6.46 -8.47 14.87
C TYR A 75 -6.20 -7.44 13.75
N THR A 76 -6.92 -7.55 12.63
CA THR A 76 -6.79 -6.61 11.51
C THR A 76 -7.25 -5.19 11.87
N GLY A 77 -8.31 -5.06 12.67
CA GLY A 77 -8.76 -3.77 13.20
C GLY A 77 -7.74 -3.14 14.15
N ARG A 78 -7.14 -3.92 15.05
CA ARG A 78 -6.09 -3.43 15.97
C ARG A 78 -4.79 -3.05 15.25
N THR A 79 -4.48 -3.70 14.13
CA THR A 79 -3.29 -3.44 13.29
C THR A 79 -3.62 -2.61 12.05
N ALA A 80 -4.71 -1.84 12.08
CA ALA A 80 -5.07 -0.95 10.96
C ALA A 80 -4.07 0.20 10.81
N PHE A 81 -3.47 0.66 11.92
CA PHE A 81 -2.47 1.74 11.92
C PHE A 81 -1.21 1.42 11.11
N GLU A 82 -0.85 0.14 10.97
CA GLU A 82 0.30 -0.32 10.15
C GLU A 82 0.01 -0.20 8.64
N ARG A 83 -1.22 0.22 8.28
CA ARG A 83 -1.73 0.31 6.91
C ARG A 83 -2.40 1.66 6.60
N PRO A 84 -1.64 2.77 6.58
CA PRO A 84 -2.22 4.11 6.52
C PRO A 84 -3.03 4.47 5.26
N LEU A 85 -2.92 3.76 4.12
CA LEU A 85 -3.77 4.02 2.92
C LEU A 85 -4.54 2.79 2.41
N THR A 86 -4.84 1.79 3.25
CA THR A 86 -5.60 0.60 2.80
C THR A 86 -7.00 0.62 3.43
N GLY A 87 -8.05 0.61 2.61
CA GLY A 87 -9.45 0.63 3.07
C GLY A 87 -9.92 -0.65 3.77
N GLY A 88 -9.12 -1.72 3.73
CA GLY A 88 -9.39 -3.00 4.39
C GLY A 88 -8.43 -4.09 3.91
N VAL A 89 -8.43 -5.24 4.58
CA VAL A 89 -7.74 -6.46 4.14
C VAL A 89 -8.67 -7.65 4.33
N ALA A 90 -8.67 -8.56 3.37
CA ALA A 90 -9.42 -9.81 3.40
C ALA A 90 -8.50 -10.98 3.05
N TYR A 91 -8.87 -12.18 3.52
CA TYR A 91 -8.24 -13.44 3.11
C TYR A 91 -9.22 -14.21 2.24
N ALA A 92 -8.76 -14.66 1.08
CA ALA A 92 -9.52 -15.53 0.19
C ALA A 92 -8.88 -16.92 0.22
N ALA A 93 -9.63 -17.92 0.72
CA ALA A 93 -9.20 -19.31 0.66
C ALA A 93 -9.33 -19.83 -0.77
N ARG A 94 -8.34 -20.61 -1.22
CA ARG A 94 -8.43 -21.35 -2.49
C ARG A 94 -9.23 -22.62 -2.24
N VAL A 95 -10.31 -22.80 -2.99
CA VAL A 95 -11.18 -23.98 -2.91
C VAL A 95 -11.26 -24.61 -4.29
N LEU A 96 -11.03 -25.93 -4.39
CA LEU A 96 -11.22 -26.66 -5.64
C LEU A 96 -12.72 -26.83 -5.92
N HIS A 97 -13.11 -26.90 -7.19
CA HIS A 97 -14.51 -27.08 -7.56
C HIS A 97 -15.12 -28.35 -6.95
N SER A 98 -14.33 -29.43 -6.86
CA SER A 98 -14.72 -30.70 -6.22
C SER A 98 -14.98 -30.59 -4.72
N GLU A 99 -14.39 -29.60 -4.05
CA GLU A 99 -14.51 -29.37 -2.60
C GLU A 99 -15.53 -28.26 -2.28
N GLY A 100 -16.07 -27.60 -3.31
CA GLY A 100 -16.92 -26.42 -3.14
C GLY A 100 -18.16 -26.68 -2.32
N GLU A 101 -18.87 -27.78 -2.58
CA GLU A 101 -20.10 -28.14 -1.85
C GLU A 101 -19.82 -28.40 -0.36
N GLN A 102 -18.76 -29.14 -0.06
CA GLN A 102 -18.36 -29.41 1.33
C GLN A 102 -17.93 -28.12 2.04
N PHE A 103 -17.22 -27.24 1.34
CA PHE A 103 -16.82 -25.95 1.85
C PHE A 103 -18.03 -25.06 2.18
N GLU A 104 -19.02 -24.97 1.30
CA GLU A 104 -20.24 -24.19 1.53
C GLU A 104 -21.06 -24.72 2.72
N ILE A 105 -21.16 -26.05 2.87
CA ILE A 105 -21.81 -26.67 4.03
C ILE A 105 -21.08 -26.32 5.33
N GLN A 106 -19.74 -26.39 5.34
CA GLN A 106 -18.93 -26.05 6.52
C GLN A 106 -19.02 -24.58 6.90
N GLN A 107 -19.08 -23.70 5.90
CA GLN A 107 -19.09 -22.25 6.10
C GLN A 107 -20.49 -21.67 6.36
N GLY A 108 -21.55 -22.39 5.98
CA GLY A 108 -22.93 -21.95 6.13
C GLY A 108 -23.35 -20.83 5.17
N TRP A 109 -22.59 -20.62 4.09
CA TRP A 109 -22.90 -19.66 3.02
C TRP A 109 -22.43 -20.18 1.67
N THR A 110 -23.12 -19.74 0.60
CA THR A 110 -22.83 -20.13 -0.80
C THR A 110 -21.83 -19.17 -1.43
N ILE A 111 -20.88 -19.70 -2.22
CA ILE A 111 -19.90 -18.89 -2.95
C ILE A 111 -20.64 -18.09 -4.02
N LYS A 112 -20.66 -16.76 -3.89
CA LYS A 112 -21.20 -15.87 -4.92
C LYS A 112 -20.29 -15.91 -6.14
N ARG A 113 -20.82 -16.43 -7.25
CA ARG A 113 -20.15 -16.37 -8.54
C ARG A 113 -20.40 -15.01 -9.19
N MET A 114 -19.38 -14.48 -9.87
CA MET A 114 -19.45 -13.18 -10.54
C MET A 114 -20.23 -13.26 -11.87
N ASP A 115 -20.71 -14.46 -12.23
CA ASP A 115 -21.30 -14.86 -13.51
C ASP A 115 -22.69 -14.23 -13.77
N SER A 116 -23.17 -13.34 -12.90
CA SER A 116 -24.42 -12.61 -13.04
C SER A 116 -24.14 -11.11 -13.17
N ILE A 117 -23.91 -10.69 -14.42
CA ILE A 117 -24.21 -9.33 -14.84
C ILE A 117 -25.72 -9.32 -15.10
N GLU A 118 -26.51 -8.98 -14.08
CA GLU A 118 -27.84 -8.36 -14.28
C GLU A 118 -27.70 -6.84 -14.18
#